data_AF-A0A2K3E298-F1
#
_entry.id   AF-A0A2K3E298-F1
#
_cell.length_a   1.000
_cell.length_b   1.000
_cell.length_c   1.000
_cell.angle_alpha   90.00
_cell.angle_beta   90.00
_cell.angle_gamma   90.00
#
_symmetry.space_group_name_H-M   'P 1'
#
loop_
_entity.id
_entity.type
_entity.pdbx_description
1 polymer ?
#
loop_
_entity_poly.entity_id
_entity_poly.type
_entity_poly.pdbx_seq_one_letter_code
_entity_poly.pdbx_strand_id
1 'polypeptide(L)'
;MDRMRAGMRQRLAQRQGEPAVDPAAEDSEDASGSGSDEDPDAPMDRRAARRAARREAAAADRAAADAKMNKRSAYEERRAKREAEREAQEAAQEEEMRRAAEERARREEEEAAKWMGQISVEEQGEDGDESGAAAESLLAAFVDFIKGRKTVPLEALALQFGLRTSEAIDRIRQLEEAGRLTGVMDERGKYIYISREEMGAVADYIRQRGRVAIGELAARSATLIDLEPRPEDGGAAAAAAGGRGAAGGGLDFEQLLAAA
;
A
#
# COMPACT_ATOMS: atom_id res chain seq x y z
N MET A 1 -13.58 -8.59 19.12
CA MET A 1 -13.73 -8.58 20.60
C MET A 1 -14.60 -7.37 20.93
N ASP A 2 -15.87 -7.41 20.54
CA ASP A 2 -16.69 -6.20 20.34
C ASP A 2 -18.00 -6.20 21.15
N ARG A 3 -17.96 -6.72 22.38
CA ARG A 3 -19.11 -6.68 23.31
C ARG A 3 -18.81 -6.01 24.65
N MET A 4 -17.70 -5.28 24.77
CA MET A 4 -17.32 -4.59 26.02
C MET A 4 -17.27 -3.05 25.93
N ARG A 5 -17.71 -2.43 24.82
CA ARG A 5 -17.82 -0.96 24.72
C ARG A 5 -19.25 -0.42 24.77
N ALA A 6 -20.27 -1.27 24.65
CA ALA A 6 -21.67 -0.84 24.68
C ALA A 6 -22.25 -0.65 26.09
N GLY A 7 -21.63 -1.21 27.14
CA GLY A 7 -22.16 -1.17 28.51
C GLY A 7 -21.86 0.10 29.31
N MET A 8 -20.95 0.97 28.84
CA MET A 8 -20.50 2.14 29.60
C MET A 8 -21.27 3.42 29.23
N ARG A 9 -21.93 3.46 28.07
CA ARG A 9 -22.72 4.62 27.62
C ARG A 9 -24.13 4.69 28.21
N GLN A 10 -24.66 3.59 28.74
CA GLN A 10 -26.04 3.53 29.26
C GLN A 10 -26.16 3.79 30.77
N ARG A 11 -25.06 4.11 31.46
CA ARG A 11 -25.06 4.49 32.88
C ARG A 11 -24.90 5.99 33.13
N LEU A 12 -24.58 6.78 32.10
CA LEU A 12 -24.39 8.22 32.23
C LEU A 12 -25.65 9.04 31.90
N ALA A 13 -26.70 8.41 31.38
CA ALA A 13 -27.94 9.07 30.95
C ALA A 13 -29.10 8.99 31.98
N GLN A 14 -28.88 8.40 33.17
CA GLN A 14 -29.89 8.32 34.25
C GLN A 14 -29.54 9.18 35.48
N ARG A 15 -28.59 10.11 35.34
CA ARG A 15 -28.17 11.02 36.42
C ARG A 15 -28.31 12.48 36.01
N GLN A 16 -29.44 12.84 35.41
CA GLN A 16 -29.87 14.23 35.26
C GLN A 16 -31.35 14.29 35.65
N GLY A 17 -31.60 14.73 36.88
CA GLY A 17 -32.94 14.92 37.40
C GLY A 17 -33.05 14.51 38.87
N GLU A 18 -32.37 15.21 39.76
CA GLU A 18 -32.81 15.46 41.14
C GLU A 18 -31.96 16.59 41.76
N PRO A 19 -32.55 17.44 42.63
CA PRO A 19 -31.98 18.73 42.99
C PRO A 19 -30.77 18.62 43.92
N ALA A 20 -29.88 19.60 43.78
CA ALA A 20 -28.71 19.80 44.63
C ALA A 20 -29.09 19.88 46.11
N VAL A 21 -28.43 19.05 46.93
CA VAL A 21 -28.39 19.19 48.38
C VAL A 21 -26.92 19.41 48.79
N ASP A 22 -26.66 20.56 49.37
CA ASP A 22 -25.38 20.98 49.96
C ASP A 22 -24.85 19.94 50.96
N PRO A 23 -23.57 19.54 50.90
CA PRO A 23 -22.90 18.87 52.00
C PRO A 23 -22.24 19.92 52.91
N ALA A 24 -23.04 20.78 53.52
CA ALA A 24 -22.61 21.67 54.58
C ALA A 24 -23.02 21.06 55.92
N ALA A 25 -22.07 20.32 56.49
CA ALA A 25 -21.78 20.26 57.92
C ALA A 25 -22.82 19.66 58.89
N GLU A 26 -22.23 19.05 59.93
CA GLU A 26 -22.83 18.82 61.25
C GLU A 26 -23.61 17.50 61.41
N ASP A 27 -22.82 16.43 61.46
CA ASP A 27 -22.98 15.37 62.46
C ASP A 27 -23.14 16.02 63.86
N SER A 28 -24.37 16.15 64.33
CA SER A 28 -24.69 16.47 65.72
C SER A 28 -25.90 15.65 66.17
N GLU A 29 -25.73 14.34 66.30
CA GLU A 29 -26.59 13.55 67.17
C GLU A 29 -26.20 13.85 68.62
N ASP A 30 -26.89 14.78 69.28
CA ASP A 30 -27.30 14.71 70.70
C ASP A 30 -27.84 16.07 71.18
N ALA A 31 -29.03 16.44 70.69
CA ALA A 31 -29.94 17.23 71.49
C ALA A 31 -30.95 16.27 72.12
N SER A 32 -30.44 15.54 73.12
CA SER A 32 -31.18 15.05 74.26
C SER A 32 -32.61 15.58 74.33
N GLY A 33 -33.57 14.69 74.12
CA GLY A 33 -34.82 14.74 74.86
C GLY A 33 -34.48 14.68 76.34
N SER A 34 -34.15 15.82 76.92
CA SER A 34 -34.19 16.06 78.35
C SER A 34 -35.38 16.97 78.56
N GLY A 35 -36.57 16.39 78.39
CA GLY A 35 -37.73 16.84 79.15
C GLY A 35 -37.24 17.00 80.58
N SER A 36 -37.27 18.25 81.01
CA SER A 36 -36.88 18.70 82.33
C SER A 36 -37.86 18.13 83.34
N ASP A 37 -37.62 16.90 83.78
CA ASP A 37 -38.00 16.46 85.12
C ASP A 37 -36.85 16.86 86.06
N GLU A 38 -36.64 18.17 86.19
CA GLU A 38 -35.88 18.71 87.30
C GLU A 38 -36.82 18.71 88.50
N ASP A 39 -36.78 17.63 89.29
CA ASP A 39 -37.32 17.66 90.66
C ASP A 39 -36.59 18.78 91.42
N PRO A 40 -37.27 19.89 91.76
CA PRO A 40 -36.62 21.04 92.40
C PRO A 40 -36.20 20.76 93.86
N ASP A 41 -36.54 19.58 94.40
CA ASP A 41 -36.31 19.15 95.79
C ASP A 41 -35.15 18.15 95.97
N ALA A 42 -34.39 17.82 94.91
CA ALA A 42 -33.23 16.95 95.04
C ALA A 42 -32.08 17.65 95.79
N PRO A 43 -31.40 16.98 96.76
CA PRO A 43 -30.32 17.60 97.52
C PRO A 43 -29.18 18.06 96.60
N MET A 44 -28.71 19.30 96.80
CA MET A 44 -27.72 19.99 95.94
C MET A 44 -26.48 19.15 95.61
N ASP A 45 -26.05 18.27 96.52
CA ASP A 45 -24.92 17.36 96.33
C ASP A 45 -25.14 16.33 95.19
N ARG A 46 -26.36 15.80 95.03
CA ARG A 46 -26.67 14.83 93.95
C ARG A 46 -26.71 15.50 92.58
N ARG A 47 -27.20 16.74 92.51
CA ARG A 47 -27.22 17.53 91.25
C ARG A 47 -25.81 17.94 90.84
N ALA A 48 -24.96 18.32 91.80
CA ALA A 48 -23.56 18.62 91.56
C ALA A 48 -22.79 17.39 91.07
N ALA A 49 -22.99 16.23 91.70
CA ALA A 49 -22.37 14.96 91.28
C ALA A 49 -22.80 14.54 89.86
N ARG A 50 -24.09 14.65 89.51
CA ARG A 50 -24.58 14.33 88.16
C ARG A 50 -24.02 15.29 87.10
N ARG A 51 -23.86 16.58 87.42
CA ARG A 51 -23.26 17.58 86.50
C ARG A 51 -21.76 17.35 86.32
N ALA A 52 -21.04 16.93 87.36
CA ALA A 52 -19.64 16.53 87.27
C ALA A 52 -19.46 15.28 86.40
N ALA A 53 -20.26 14.24 86.63
CA ALA A 53 -20.26 13.02 85.81
C ALA A 53 -20.59 13.30 84.33
N ARG A 54 -21.55 14.18 84.04
CA ARG A 54 -21.87 14.58 82.65
C ARG A 54 -20.72 15.36 81.99
N ARG A 55 -20.02 16.22 82.74
CA ARG A 55 -18.83 16.95 82.23
C ARG A 55 -17.66 16.01 81.96
N GLU A 56 -17.45 15.03 82.83
CA GLU A 56 -16.41 14.01 82.66
C GLU A 56 -16.71 13.10 81.46
N ALA A 57 -17.96 12.64 81.31
CA ALA A 57 -18.39 11.88 80.15
C ALA A 57 -18.25 12.67 78.83
N ALA A 58 -18.65 13.95 78.81
CA ALA A 58 -18.49 14.80 77.64
C ALA A 58 -17.01 15.13 77.33
N ALA A 59 -16.14 15.20 78.34
CA ALA A 59 -14.71 15.37 78.13
C ALA A 59 -14.05 14.08 77.59
N ALA A 60 -14.48 12.92 78.07
CA ALA A 60 -14.02 11.63 77.58
C ALA A 60 -14.46 11.37 76.13
N ASP A 61 -15.70 11.74 75.78
CA ASP A 61 -16.22 11.60 74.42
C ASP A 61 -15.50 12.52 73.43
N ARG A 62 -15.27 13.80 73.78
CA ARG A 62 -14.44 14.70 72.96
C ARG A 62 -13.01 14.19 72.78
N ALA A 63 -12.38 13.71 73.85
CA ALA A 63 -11.03 13.13 73.75
C ALA A 63 -11.00 11.89 72.85
N ALA A 64 -12.05 11.06 72.85
CA ALA A 64 -12.17 9.92 71.96
C ALA A 64 -12.42 10.34 70.50
N ALA A 65 -13.24 11.36 70.26
CA ALA A 65 -13.49 11.94 68.94
C ALA A 65 -12.22 12.57 68.35
N ASP A 66 -11.48 13.36 69.12
CA ASP A 66 -10.21 13.98 68.71
C ASP A 66 -9.14 12.92 68.40
N ALA A 67 -9.04 11.87 69.22
CA ALA A 67 -8.12 10.76 68.96
C ALA A 67 -8.47 10.00 67.67
N LYS A 68 -9.77 9.81 67.38
CA LYS A 68 -10.25 9.19 66.14
C LYS A 68 -9.99 10.08 64.92
N MET A 69 -10.20 11.38 65.04
CA MET A 69 -9.93 12.37 63.99
C MET A 69 -8.42 12.46 63.68
N ASN A 70 -7.56 12.49 64.69
CA ASN A 70 -6.10 12.50 64.51
C ASN A 70 -5.58 11.21 63.86
N LYS A 71 -6.13 10.05 64.24
CA LYS A 71 -5.76 8.78 63.60
C LYS A 71 -6.22 8.73 62.14
N ARG A 72 -7.40 9.29 61.83
CA ARG A 72 -7.95 9.35 60.48
C ARG A 72 -7.16 10.32 59.59
N SER A 73 -6.87 11.53 60.06
CA SER A 73 -6.06 12.51 59.32
C SER A 73 -4.65 12.03 59.05
N ALA A 74 -3.97 11.41 60.03
CA ALA A 74 -2.64 10.82 59.82
C ALA A 74 -2.64 9.68 58.77
N TYR A 75 -3.73 8.90 58.70
CA TYR A 75 -3.89 7.86 57.67
C TYR A 75 -4.17 8.45 56.29
N GLU A 76 -5.04 9.46 56.21
CA GLU A 76 -5.36 10.16 54.96
C GLU A 76 -4.15 10.93 54.42
N GLU A 77 -3.37 11.60 55.25
CA GLU A 77 -2.13 12.29 54.85
C GLU A 77 -1.07 11.30 54.33
N ARG A 78 -0.88 10.16 55.01
CA ARG A 78 0.03 9.12 54.54
C ARG A 78 -0.41 8.52 53.21
N ARG A 79 -1.72 8.39 52.99
CA ARG A 79 -2.29 7.92 51.72
C ARG A 79 -2.10 8.95 50.60
N ALA A 80 -2.44 10.20 50.87
CA ALA A 80 -2.27 11.31 49.92
C ALA A 80 -0.80 11.48 49.50
N LYS A 81 0.14 11.36 50.44
CA LYS A 81 1.58 11.40 50.13
C LYS A 81 2.02 10.26 49.21
N ARG A 82 1.54 9.04 49.45
CA ARG A 82 1.85 7.87 48.63
C ARG A 82 1.20 7.92 47.25
N GLU A 83 0.04 8.57 47.13
CA GLU A 83 -0.67 8.78 45.87
C GLU A 83 0.02 9.87 45.04
N ALA A 84 0.39 11.00 45.66
CA ALA A 84 1.15 12.06 45.00
C ALA A 84 2.52 11.59 44.51
N GLU A 85 3.20 10.71 45.26
CA GLU A 85 4.47 10.12 44.82
C GLU A 85 4.29 9.19 43.61
N ARG A 86 3.19 8.42 43.58
CA ARG A 86 2.86 7.55 42.43
C ARG A 86 2.47 8.36 41.21
N GLU A 87 1.64 9.38 41.38
CA GLU A 87 1.23 10.27 40.30
C GLU A 87 2.43 11.03 39.72
N ALA A 88 3.36 11.52 40.57
CA ALA A 88 4.59 12.14 40.10
C ALA A 88 5.49 11.16 39.33
N GLN A 89 5.58 9.89 39.77
CA GLN A 89 6.34 8.86 39.09
C GLN A 89 5.70 8.44 37.76
N GLU A 90 4.38 8.32 37.70
CA GLU A 90 3.62 8.01 36.50
C GLU A 90 3.69 9.16 35.48
N ALA A 91 3.56 10.42 35.93
CA ALA A 91 3.71 11.60 35.07
C ALA A 91 5.14 11.71 34.49
N ALA A 92 6.17 11.41 35.28
CA ALA A 92 7.56 11.40 34.79
C ALA A 92 7.79 10.31 33.73
N GLN A 93 7.23 9.11 33.92
CA GLN A 93 7.30 8.02 32.94
C GLN A 93 6.50 8.33 31.67
N GLU A 94 5.31 8.93 31.80
CA GLU A 94 4.50 9.33 30.65
C GLU A 94 5.21 10.41 29.82
N GLU A 95 5.87 11.37 30.46
CA GLU A 95 6.63 12.40 29.76
C GLU A 95 7.86 11.81 29.04
N GLU A 96 8.58 10.88 29.66
CA GLU A 96 9.69 10.16 29.02
C GLU A 96 9.23 9.33 27.82
N MET A 97 8.14 8.59 27.97
CA MET A 97 7.54 7.79 26.90
C MET A 97 7.03 8.68 25.75
N ARG A 98 6.45 9.84 26.06
CA ARG A 98 6.00 10.80 25.04
C ARG A 98 7.18 11.38 24.26
N ARG A 99 8.25 11.78 24.95
CA ARG A 99 9.48 12.28 24.29
C ARG A 99 10.13 11.19 23.42
N ALA A 100 10.19 9.95 23.90
CA ALA A 100 10.72 8.84 23.11
C ALA A 100 9.84 8.51 21.89
N ALA A 101 8.51 8.61 22.00
CA ALA A 101 7.58 8.42 20.89
C ALA A 101 7.69 9.57 19.86
N GLU A 102 7.83 10.82 20.29
CA GLU A 102 8.05 11.97 19.42
C GLU A 102 9.38 11.85 18.65
N GLU A 103 10.47 11.42 19.30
CA GLU A 103 11.75 11.21 18.63
C GLU A 103 11.69 10.05 17.61
N ARG A 104 11.00 8.96 17.95
CA ARG A 104 10.78 7.84 17.02
C ARG A 104 9.92 8.25 15.83
N ALA A 105 8.81 8.94 16.08
CA ALA A 105 7.93 9.45 15.02
C ALA A 105 8.69 10.39 14.08
N ARG A 106 9.54 11.28 14.60
CA ARG A 106 10.37 12.15 13.77
C ARG A 106 11.37 11.37 12.91
N ARG A 107 12.02 10.34 13.45
CA ARG A 107 12.92 9.47 12.66
C ARG A 107 12.16 8.71 11.60
N GLU A 108 10.99 8.16 11.94
CA GLU A 108 10.11 7.47 11.00
C GLU A 108 9.61 8.42 9.90
N GLU A 109 9.31 9.68 10.21
CA GLU A 109 8.95 10.71 9.21
C GLU A 109 10.13 11.09 8.31
N GLU A 110 11.34 11.24 8.87
CA GLU A 110 12.56 11.52 8.09
C GLU A 110 12.91 10.33 7.17
N GLU A 111 12.78 9.10 7.67
CA GLU A 111 12.93 7.88 6.87
C GLU A 111 11.83 7.76 5.82
N ALA A 112 10.56 7.97 6.20
CA ALA A 112 9.44 7.93 5.27
C ALA A 112 9.58 9.01 4.19
N ALA A 113 10.04 10.22 4.51
CA ALA A 113 10.32 11.25 3.51
C ALA A 113 11.43 10.83 2.54
N LYS A 114 12.47 10.14 3.04
CA LYS A 114 13.53 9.58 2.20
C LYS A 114 13.01 8.48 1.28
N TRP A 115 12.19 7.56 1.79
CA TRP A 115 11.55 6.51 1.00
C TRP A 115 10.53 7.09 0.00
N MET A 116 9.70 8.04 0.41
CA MET A 116 8.76 8.75 -0.47
C MET A 116 9.47 9.54 -1.56
N GLY A 117 10.62 10.16 -1.24
CA GLY A 117 11.47 10.82 -2.23
C GLY A 117 12.11 9.84 -3.23
N GLN A 118 12.38 8.60 -2.81
CA GLN A 118 12.84 7.53 -3.72
C GLN A 118 11.68 6.90 -4.50
N ILE A 119 10.47 6.85 -3.95
CA ILE A 119 9.27 6.29 -4.57
C ILE A 119 8.64 7.27 -5.57
N SER A 120 8.76 8.58 -5.37
CA SER A 120 8.22 9.61 -6.27
C SER A 120 9.02 9.80 -7.57
N VAL A 121 9.90 8.86 -7.94
CA VAL A 121 10.79 8.92 -9.11
C VAL A 121 10.32 8.01 -10.27
N GLU A 122 9.15 7.36 -10.18
CA GLU A 122 8.61 6.52 -11.28
C GLU A 122 7.26 6.98 -11.86
N GLU A 123 6.81 8.22 -11.57
CA GLU A 123 5.64 8.84 -12.23
C GLU A 123 6.00 10.18 -12.92
N GLN A 124 7.27 10.34 -13.27
CA GLN A 124 7.72 11.35 -14.22
C GLN A 124 8.53 10.62 -15.28
N GLY A 125 7.98 10.52 -16.49
CA GLY A 125 8.58 9.80 -17.60
C GLY A 125 10.02 10.22 -17.85
N GLU A 126 10.95 9.34 -17.50
CA GLU A 126 12.29 9.29 -18.08
C GLU A 126 12.21 8.51 -19.39
N ASP A 127 11.56 9.13 -20.37
CA ASP A 127 11.57 8.71 -21.78
C ASP A 127 11.39 9.94 -22.70
N GLY A 128 11.91 11.08 -22.26
CA GLY A 128 11.70 12.37 -22.92
C GLY A 128 12.99 13.15 -23.06
N ASP A 129 13.90 12.68 -23.92
CA ASP A 129 14.55 13.50 -24.97
C ASP A 129 15.58 12.70 -25.79
N GLU A 130 16.12 11.59 -25.29
CA GLU A 130 16.93 10.64 -26.09
C GLU A 130 16.09 9.49 -26.68
N SER A 131 14.87 9.30 -26.16
CA SER A 131 13.96 8.21 -26.54
C SER A 131 13.32 8.42 -27.92
N GLY A 132 13.22 9.64 -28.46
CA GLY A 132 12.62 9.86 -29.79
C GLY A 132 13.40 9.17 -30.91
N ALA A 133 14.71 9.42 -30.97
CA ALA A 133 15.59 8.80 -31.96
C ALA A 133 15.80 7.30 -31.67
N ALA A 134 15.91 6.91 -30.39
CA ALA A 134 16.05 5.51 -30.01
C ALA A 134 14.77 4.69 -30.28
N ALA A 135 13.59 5.25 -30.02
CA ALA A 135 12.30 4.65 -30.31
C ALA A 135 12.05 4.62 -31.82
N GLU A 136 12.40 5.66 -32.57
CA GLU A 136 12.36 5.62 -34.04
C GLU A 136 13.30 4.54 -34.60
N SER A 137 14.50 4.40 -34.03
CA SER A 137 15.44 3.33 -34.38
C SER A 137 14.89 1.94 -34.03
N LEU A 138 14.21 1.79 -32.88
CA LEU A 138 13.57 0.54 -32.48
C LEU A 138 12.40 0.18 -33.41
N LEU A 139 11.59 1.17 -33.81
CA LEU A 139 10.50 1.01 -34.77
C LEU A 139 11.03 0.67 -36.17
N ALA A 140 12.16 1.26 -36.58
CA ALA A 140 12.83 0.90 -37.83
C ALA A 140 13.31 -0.55 -37.79
N ALA A 141 14.01 -0.96 -36.73
CA ALA A 141 14.45 -2.34 -36.53
C ALA A 141 13.27 -3.33 -36.50
N PHE A 142 12.15 -2.94 -35.91
CA PHE A 142 10.90 -3.72 -35.90
C PHE A 142 10.35 -3.96 -37.31
N VAL A 143 10.29 -2.91 -38.12
CA VAL A 143 9.83 -2.99 -39.52
C VAL A 143 10.79 -3.85 -40.35
N ASP A 144 12.10 -3.66 -40.19
CA ASP A 144 13.11 -4.39 -40.96
C ASP A 144 13.12 -5.88 -40.61
N PHE A 145 12.95 -6.22 -39.33
CA PHE A 145 12.82 -7.60 -38.87
C PHE A 145 11.62 -8.32 -39.50
N ILE A 146 10.47 -7.65 -39.57
CA ILE A 146 9.26 -8.19 -40.21
C ILE A 146 9.46 -8.37 -41.71
N LYS A 147 10.08 -7.39 -42.37
CA LYS A 147 10.37 -7.44 -43.82
C LYS A 147 11.35 -8.55 -44.18
N GLY A 148 12.38 -8.79 -43.35
CA GLY A 148 13.39 -9.81 -43.62
C GLY A 148 12.86 -11.23 -43.51
N ARG A 149 12.02 -11.51 -42.49
CA ARG A 149 11.52 -12.87 -42.23
C ARG A 149 10.22 -13.20 -42.94
N LYS A 150 9.48 -12.21 -43.46
CA LYS A 150 8.15 -12.29 -44.10
C LYS A 150 7.05 -12.95 -43.26
N THR A 151 7.29 -14.12 -42.68
CA THR A 151 6.43 -14.79 -41.71
C THR A 151 7.03 -14.68 -40.31
N VAL A 152 6.34 -13.99 -39.40
CA VAL A 152 6.81 -13.78 -38.02
C VAL A 152 5.74 -14.24 -37.02
N PRO A 153 6.06 -15.16 -36.09
CA PRO A 153 5.16 -15.45 -34.98
C PRO A 153 5.18 -14.28 -33.98
N LEU A 154 4.01 -13.83 -33.54
CA LEU A 154 3.87 -12.65 -32.68
C LEU A 154 4.59 -12.82 -31.34
N GLU A 155 4.68 -14.04 -30.83
CA GLU A 155 5.42 -14.37 -29.61
C GLU A 155 6.93 -14.13 -29.78
N ALA A 156 7.52 -14.55 -30.90
CA ALA A 156 8.94 -14.33 -31.13
C ALA A 156 9.27 -12.85 -31.36
N LEU A 157 8.34 -12.12 -31.99
CA LEU A 157 8.44 -10.67 -32.16
C LEU A 157 8.40 -9.97 -30.79
N ALA A 158 7.45 -10.33 -29.94
CA ALA A 158 7.33 -9.82 -28.59
C ALA A 158 8.61 -10.09 -27.77
N LEU A 159 9.16 -11.31 -27.84
CA LEU A 159 10.40 -11.68 -27.15
C LEU A 159 11.64 -10.91 -27.65
N GLN A 160 11.76 -10.66 -28.96
CA GLN A 160 12.90 -9.90 -29.53
C GLN A 160 12.92 -8.45 -29.03
N PHE A 161 11.74 -7.83 -28.92
CA PHE A 161 11.61 -6.42 -28.54
C PHE A 161 11.26 -6.21 -27.06
N GLY A 162 11.19 -7.28 -26.26
CA GLY A 162 10.85 -7.22 -24.83
C GLY A 162 9.44 -6.71 -24.55
N LEU A 163 8.50 -6.86 -25.49
CA LEU A 163 7.13 -6.36 -25.40
C LEU A 163 6.17 -7.46 -24.98
N ARG A 164 4.97 -7.08 -24.52
CA ARG A 164 3.86 -8.03 -24.43
C ARG A 164 3.31 -8.34 -25.82
N THR A 165 2.79 -9.55 -26.02
CA THR A 165 2.17 -9.94 -27.31
C THR A 165 1.04 -9.00 -27.72
N SER A 166 0.25 -8.49 -26.77
CA SER A 166 -0.78 -7.46 -27.02
C SER A 166 -0.20 -6.16 -27.56
N GLU A 167 0.90 -5.68 -26.97
CA GLU A 167 1.57 -4.45 -27.39
C GLU A 167 2.22 -4.61 -28.77
N ALA A 168 2.78 -5.79 -29.06
CA ALA A 168 3.30 -6.10 -30.40
C ALA A 168 2.18 -6.04 -31.46
N ILE A 169 0.98 -6.53 -31.15
CA ILE A 169 -0.19 -6.44 -32.04
C ILE A 169 -0.59 -4.97 -32.25
N ASP A 170 -0.67 -4.19 -31.18
CA ASP A 170 -1.06 -2.79 -31.26
C ASP A 170 -0.04 -1.97 -32.06
N ARG A 171 1.27 -2.23 -31.89
CA ARG A 171 2.33 -1.63 -32.71
C ARG A 171 2.23 -2.01 -34.20
N ILE A 172 1.93 -3.27 -34.51
CA ILE A 172 1.69 -3.70 -35.90
C ILE A 172 0.51 -2.91 -36.49
N ARG A 173 -0.62 -2.83 -35.77
CA ARG A 173 -1.80 -2.09 -36.23
C ARG A 173 -1.50 -0.62 -36.49
N GLN A 174 -0.74 0.04 -35.61
CA GLN A 174 -0.31 1.42 -35.80
C GLN A 174 0.60 1.57 -37.02
N LEU A 175 1.51 0.62 -37.26
CA LEU A 175 2.39 0.63 -38.44
C LEU A 175 1.64 0.33 -39.74
N GLU A 176 0.55 -0.44 -39.67
CA GLU A 176 -0.38 -0.66 -40.78
C GLU A 176 -1.23 0.58 -41.09
N GLU A 177 -1.73 1.27 -40.07
CA GLU A 177 -2.45 2.54 -40.21
C GLU A 177 -1.56 3.63 -40.80
N ALA A 178 -0.30 3.70 -40.36
CA ALA A 178 0.73 4.56 -40.95
C ALA A 178 1.18 4.11 -42.36
N GLY A 179 0.76 2.92 -42.82
CA GLY A 179 1.10 2.37 -44.13
C GLY A 179 2.58 2.00 -44.32
N ARG A 180 3.34 1.89 -43.22
CA ARG A 180 4.76 1.46 -43.21
C ARG A 180 4.90 -0.06 -43.34
N LEU A 181 3.91 -0.79 -42.84
CA LEU A 181 3.78 -2.23 -42.97
C LEU A 181 2.46 -2.57 -43.66
N THR A 182 2.47 -3.67 -44.40
CA THR A 182 1.30 -4.23 -45.04
C THR A 182 1.38 -5.74 -44.87
N GLY A 183 0.32 -6.35 -44.35
CA GLY A 183 0.34 -7.77 -44.07
C GLY A 183 -1.01 -8.30 -43.64
N VAL A 184 -1.02 -9.59 -43.31
CA VAL A 184 -2.19 -10.30 -42.80
C VAL A 184 -1.80 -11.00 -41.50
N MET A 185 -2.62 -10.79 -40.47
CA MET A 185 -2.52 -11.51 -39.21
C MET A 185 -3.43 -12.74 -39.25
N ASP A 186 -2.85 -13.92 -39.01
CA ASP A 186 -3.57 -15.17 -38.80
C ASP A 186 -4.19 -15.17 -37.39
N GLU A 187 -5.38 -15.74 -37.23
CA GLU A 187 -6.05 -15.96 -35.93
C GLU A 187 -5.18 -16.77 -34.95
N ARG A 188 -4.19 -17.49 -35.50
CA ARG A 188 -3.21 -18.30 -34.76
C ARG A 188 -2.01 -17.51 -34.23
N GLY A 189 -1.98 -16.19 -34.41
CA GLY A 189 -0.90 -15.34 -33.90
C GLY A 189 0.37 -15.35 -34.76
N LYS A 190 0.21 -15.52 -36.08
CA LYS A 190 1.29 -15.34 -37.07
C LYS A 190 1.01 -14.09 -37.89
N TYR A 191 2.04 -13.28 -38.10
CA TYR A 191 1.99 -12.13 -39.00
C TYR A 191 2.70 -12.47 -40.29
N ILE A 192 2.04 -12.26 -41.43
CA ILE A 192 2.63 -12.43 -42.77
C ILE A 192 2.72 -11.06 -43.42
N TYR A 193 3.94 -10.57 -43.61
CA TYR A 193 4.23 -9.37 -44.37
C TYR A 193 4.08 -9.64 -45.86
N ILE A 194 3.32 -8.77 -46.52
CA ILE A 194 3.10 -8.79 -47.97
C ILE A 194 3.46 -7.40 -48.48
N SER A 195 4.42 -7.31 -49.37
CA SER A 195 4.79 -6.03 -49.98
C SER A 195 3.63 -5.45 -50.82
N ARG A 196 3.63 -4.13 -51.03
CA ARG A 196 2.63 -3.46 -51.87
C ARG A 196 2.62 -4.00 -53.31
N GLU A 197 3.77 -4.44 -53.81
CA GLU A 197 3.91 -5.04 -55.14
C GLU A 197 3.22 -6.41 -55.21
N GLU A 198 3.45 -7.27 -54.20
CA GLU A 198 2.80 -8.59 -54.10
C GLU A 198 1.27 -8.42 -53.92
N MET A 199 0.83 -7.46 -53.11
CA MET A 199 -0.59 -7.14 -52.95
C MET A 199 -1.21 -6.65 -54.26
N GLY A 200 -0.48 -5.84 -55.05
CA GLY A 200 -0.88 -5.40 -56.37
C GLY A 200 -1.04 -6.55 -57.36
N ALA A 201 -0.07 -7.47 -57.41
CA ALA A 201 -0.11 -8.65 -58.27
C ALA A 201 -1.31 -9.56 -57.96
N VAL A 202 -1.62 -9.74 -56.67
CA VAL A 202 -2.82 -10.48 -56.22
C VAL A 202 -4.10 -9.73 -56.61
N ALA A 203 -4.15 -8.41 -56.44
CA ALA A 203 -5.31 -7.61 -56.82
C ALA A 203 -5.57 -7.64 -58.34
N ASP A 204 -4.52 -7.55 -59.16
CA ASP A 204 -4.65 -7.60 -60.62
C ASP A 204 -5.08 -8.98 -61.09
N TYR A 205 -4.60 -10.04 -60.44
CA TYR A 205 -5.07 -11.40 -60.69
C TYR A 205 -6.58 -11.54 -60.43
N ILE A 206 -7.06 -11.02 -59.30
CA ILE A 206 -8.49 -11.02 -58.95
C ILE A 206 -9.29 -10.22 -59.97
N ARG A 207 -8.82 -9.03 -60.38
CA ARG A 207 -9.51 -8.19 -61.37
C ARG A 207 -9.59 -8.83 -62.75
N GLN A 208 -8.51 -9.49 -63.20
CA GLN A 208 -8.48 -10.14 -64.52
C GLN A 208 -9.39 -11.37 -64.60
N ARG A 209 -9.46 -12.17 -63.53
CA ARG A 209 -10.28 -13.39 -63.49
C ARG A 209 -11.73 -13.12 -63.04
N GLY A 210 -11.99 -12.02 -62.36
CA GLY A 210 -13.30 -11.65 -61.82
C GLY A 210 -13.71 -12.54 -60.66
N ARG A 211 -14.28 -13.72 -60.95
CA ARG A 211 -14.68 -14.70 -59.94
C ARG A 211 -13.57 -15.75 -59.77
N VAL A 212 -12.94 -15.76 -58.60
CA VAL A 212 -11.86 -16.68 -58.27
C VAL A 212 -12.29 -17.57 -57.11
N ALA A 213 -12.09 -18.88 -57.23
CA ALA A 213 -12.27 -19.80 -56.11
C ALA A 213 -11.12 -19.66 -55.11
N ILE A 214 -11.40 -19.76 -53.81
CA ILE A 214 -10.38 -19.63 -52.75
C ILE A 214 -9.20 -20.59 -52.97
N GLY A 215 -9.47 -21.81 -53.43
CA GLY A 215 -8.40 -22.79 -53.74
C GLY A 215 -7.48 -22.37 -54.89
N GLU A 216 -8.02 -21.74 -55.94
CA GLU A 216 -7.24 -21.24 -57.08
C GLU A 216 -6.44 -19.99 -56.67
N LEU A 217 -7.04 -19.11 -55.86
CA LEU A 217 -6.36 -17.96 -55.30
C LEU A 217 -5.22 -18.39 -54.37
N ALA A 218 -5.42 -19.38 -53.50
CA ALA A 218 -4.38 -19.88 -52.61
C ALA A 218 -3.19 -20.47 -53.37
N ALA A 219 -3.46 -21.30 -54.40
CA ALA A 219 -2.42 -21.89 -55.23
C ALA A 219 -1.60 -20.83 -55.98
N ARG A 220 -2.25 -19.79 -56.52
CA ARG A 220 -1.57 -18.68 -57.19
C ARG A 220 -0.90 -17.71 -56.22
N SER A 221 -1.49 -17.47 -55.05
CA SER A 221 -0.92 -16.58 -54.03
C SER A 221 0.38 -17.12 -53.47
N ALA A 222 0.52 -18.45 -53.33
CA ALA A 222 1.79 -19.07 -52.95
C ALA A 222 2.91 -18.90 -54.00
N THR A 223 2.57 -18.61 -55.25
CA THR A 223 3.54 -18.27 -56.31
C THR A 223 3.80 -16.77 -56.39
N LEU A 224 2.79 -15.94 -56.08
CA LEU A 224 2.87 -14.49 -56.13
C LEU A 224 3.51 -13.91 -54.85
N ILE A 225 3.43 -14.62 -53.74
CA ILE A 225 4.02 -14.27 -52.45
C ILE A 225 5.14 -15.27 -52.21
N ASP A 226 6.38 -14.80 -52.35
CA ASP A 226 7.53 -15.58 -51.93
C ASP A 226 7.59 -15.56 -50.40
N LEU A 227 7.49 -16.71 -49.75
CA LEU A 227 7.51 -16.80 -48.28
C LEU A 227 8.91 -17.14 -47.75
N GLU A 228 9.91 -17.27 -48.62
CA GLU A 228 11.28 -17.54 -48.18
C GLU A 228 11.83 -16.33 -47.42
N PRO A 229 12.40 -16.55 -46.22
CA PRO A 229 13.06 -15.47 -45.49
C PRO A 229 14.28 -15.03 -46.30
N ARG A 230 14.45 -13.72 -46.52
CA ARG A 230 15.70 -13.22 -47.10
C ARG A 230 16.77 -13.33 -46.01
N PRO A 231 17.76 -14.24 -46.12
CA PRO A 231 18.81 -14.31 -45.14
C PRO A 231 19.71 -13.09 -45.35
N GLU A 232 19.81 -12.25 -44.33
CA GLU A 232 20.99 -11.42 -44.03
C GLU A 232 21.75 -10.85 -45.27
N ASP A 233 21.26 -9.79 -45.90
CA ASP A 233 22.13 -8.93 -46.72
C ASP A 233 23.04 -8.13 -45.77
N GLY A 234 24.15 -8.75 -45.37
CA GLY A 234 25.33 -8.05 -44.88
C GLY A 234 25.74 -7.02 -45.93
N GLY A 235 25.63 -5.73 -45.59
CA GLY A 235 26.01 -4.66 -46.49
C GLY A 235 27.48 -4.75 -46.91
N ALA A 236 27.74 -4.96 -48.20
CA ALA A 236 28.95 -4.49 -48.88
C ALA A 236 28.80 -4.54 -50.41
N ALA A 237 28.66 -3.35 -50.98
CA ALA A 237 29.22 -2.88 -52.25
C ALA A 237 29.48 -3.86 -53.42
N ALA A 238 28.89 -3.51 -54.55
CA ALA A 238 29.27 -3.94 -55.88
C ALA A 238 30.76 -3.74 -56.19
N ALA A 239 31.42 -4.76 -56.74
CA ALA A 239 32.45 -4.63 -57.76
C ALA A 239 32.72 -5.97 -58.47
N ALA A 240 32.40 -5.97 -59.76
CA ALA A 240 32.86 -6.78 -60.89
C ALA A 240 33.95 -7.87 -60.73
N ALA A 241 33.73 -8.93 -61.54
CA ALA A 241 34.65 -9.94 -62.13
C ALA A 241 34.34 -11.35 -61.59
N GLY A 242 33.70 -12.25 -62.34
CA GLY A 242 34.20 -12.82 -63.59
C GLY A 242 34.95 -14.13 -63.29
N GLY A 243 34.36 -15.28 -63.60
CA GLY A 243 35.11 -16.55 -63.67
C GLY A 243 34.42 -17.81 -63.13
N ARG A 244 33.95 -18.63 -64.07
CA ARG A 244 33.91 -20.11 -64.12
C ARG A 244 34.32 -20.88 -62.85
N GLY A 245 33.47 -21.84 -62.47
CA GLY A 245 33.89 -23.25 -62.45
C GLY A 245 34.01 -23.96 -61.09
N ALA A 246 33.14 -24.97 -60.93
CA ALA A 246 33.40 -26.31 -60.39
C ALA A 246 33.62 -26.56 -58.88
N ALA A 247 32.94 -27.64 -58.45
CA ALA A 247 33.35 -28.65 -57.46
C ALA A 247 33.23 -28.34 -55.96
N GLY A 248 32.18 -28.93 -55.37
CA GLY A 248 32.25 -29.94 -54.29
C GLY A 248 33.27 -29.79 -53.17
N GLY A 249 32.76 -29.76 -51.93
CA GLY A 249 33.55 -30.02 -50.72
C GLY A 249 32.84 -29.55 -49.46
N GLY A 250 31.88 -30.34 -48.96
CA GLY A 250 31.36 -30.17 -47.61
C GLY A 250 32.50 -30.37 -46.61
N LEU A 251 32.71 -29.41 -45.73
CA LEU A 251 33.70 -29.50 -44.66
C LEU A 251 33.06 -30.26 -43.50
N ASP A 252 33.46 -31.53 -43.37
CA ASP A 252 33.04 -32.42 -42.31
C ASP A 252 33.61 -31.96 -40.96
N PHE A 253 32.69 -31.60 -40.05
CA PHE A 253 32.95 -31.16 -38.68
C PHE A 253 33.68 -32.20 -37.81
N GLU A 254 33.80 -33.45 -38.26
CA GLU A 254 34.52 -34.51 -37.55
C GLU A 254 36.06 -34.45 -37.71
N GLN A 255 36.60 -33.76 -38.70
CA GLN A 255 38.06 -33.67 -38.86
C GLN A 255 38.73 -32.64 -37.95
N LEU A 256 37.96 -31.77 -37.27
CA LEU A 256 38.52 -30.75 -36.37
C LEU A 256 38.75 -31.26 -34.93
N LEU A 257 38.21 -32.42 -34.57
CA LEU A 257 38.29 -32.95 -33.19
C LEU A 257 39.47 -33.91 -32.93
N ALA A 258 40.26 -34.23 -33.96
CA ALA A 258 41.39 -35.16 -33.84
C ALA A 258 42.76 -34.47 -33.64
N ALA A 259 42.79 -33.15 -33.41
CA ALA A 259 44.02 -32.37 -33.29
C ALA A 259 44.05 -31.44 -32.06
N ALA A 260 43.47 -31.88 -30.94
CA ALA A 260 43.63 -31.23 -29.63
C ALA A 260 44.07 -32.26 -28.57
#